data_AF-A0A7W1CLI1-F1
#
_entry.id   AF-A0A7W1CLI1-F1
#
_cell.length_a   1.000
_cell.length_b   1.000
_cell.length_c   1.000
_cell.angle_alpha   90.00
_cell.angle_beta   90.00
_cell.angle_gamma   90.00
#
_symmetry.space_group_name_H-M   'P 1'
#
loop_
_entity.id
_entity.type
_entity.pdbx_description
1 polymer ?
#
loop_
_entity_poly.entity_id
_entity_poly.type
_entity_poly.pdbx_seq_one_letter_code
_entity_poly.pdbx_strand_id
1 'polypeptide(L)' 'MSDGAARTTLRRADAHVRVDDVDGRALDEATRHHLSRVLRLRDGVSVTVTDGAGAWRP' A
#
# COMPACT_ATOMS: atom_id res chain seq x y z
N MET A 1 2.41 -2.36 18.40
CA MET A 1 2.34 -3.56 17.55
C MET A 1 3.72 -4.21 17.56
N SER A 2 3.86 -5.47 17.97
CA SER A 2 5.16 -6.15 17.82
C SER A 2 5.55 -6.18 16.34
N ASP A 3 6.84 -6.00 16.04
CA ASP A 3 7.40 -5.94 14.68
C ASP A 3 6.91 -7.10 13.77
N GLY A 4 6.66 -8.28 14.35
CA GLY A 4 6.09 -9.43 13.66
C GLY A 4 4.70 -9.20 13.05
N ALA A 5 3.79 -8.50 13.73
CA ALA A 5 2.44 -8.26 13.22
C ALA A 5 2.46 -7.32 12.01
N ALA A 6 3.27 -6.25 12.06
CA ALA A 6 3.44 -5.32 10.95
C ALA A 6 4.01 -6.04 9.71
N ARG A 7 5.05 -6.87 9.90
CA ARG A 7 5.62 -7.68 8.81
C ARG A 7 4.64 -8.67 8.21
N THR A 8 3.76 -9.28 9.02
CA THR A 8 2.69 -10.14 8.51
C THR A 8 1.70 -9.36 7.66
N THR A 9 1.30 -8.15 8.07
CA THR A 9 0.42 -7.27 7.26
C THR A 9 1.04 -6.97 5.91
N LEU A 10 2.31 -6.56 5.88
CA LEU A 10 3.02 -6.30 4.61
C LEU A 10 3.02 -7.55 3.72
N ARG A 11 3.36 -8.73 4.26
CA ARG A 11 3.38 -9.98 3.47
C ARG A 11 2.03 -10.42 2.93
N ARG A 12 0.92 -9.97 3.53
CA ARG A 12 -0.44 -10.34 3.15
C ARG A 12 -1.13 -9.31 2.26
N ALA A 13 -0.53 -8.14 2.06
CA ALA A 13 -1.11 -7.12 1.21
C ALA A 13 -1.18 -7.60 -0.25
N ASP A 14 -2.26 -7.25 -0.92
CA ASP A 14 -2.54 -7.61 -2.30
C ASP A 14 -1.70 -6.76 -3.28
N ALA A 15 -1.22 -5.59 -2.84
CA ALA A 15 -0.29 -4.75 -3.58
C ALA A 15 0.59 -3.88 -2.66
N HIS A 16 1.74 -3.46 -3.21
CA HIS A 16 2.63 -2.47 -2.62
C HIS A 16 2.74 -1.26 -3.55
N VAL A 17 2.56 -0.06 -3.01
CA VAL A 17 2.59 1.19 -3.76
C VAL A 17 3.77 2.04 -3.29
N ARG A 18 4.58 2.54 -4.22
CA ARG A 18 5.60 3.54 -3.93
C ARG A 18 4.94 4.92 -3.85
N VAL A 19 5.22 5.69 -2.81
CA VAL A 19 4.77 7.08 -2.63
C VAL A 19 5.95 7.94 -2.17
N ASP A 20 5.85 9.27 -2.32
CA ASP A 20 6.87 10.19 -1.82
C ASP A 20 6.73 10.44 -0.31
N ASP A 21 5.50 10.39 0.21
CA ASP A 21 5.17 10.55 1.63
C ASP A 21 4.16 9.48 2.06
N VAL A 22 4.59 8.60 2.97
CA VAL A 22 3.75 7.50 3.50
C VAL A 22 2.70 7.98 4.50
N ASP A 23 2.87 9.17 5.08
CA ASP A 23 1.89 9.78 6.01
C ASP A 23 0.91 10.71 5.26
N GLY A 24 1.06 10.83 3.94
CA GLY A 24 0.17 11.56 3.05
C GLY A 24 -1.25 10.98 3.05
N ARG A 25 -2.27 11.85 3.00
CA ARG A 25 -3.68 11.47 3.20
C ARG A 25 -4.35 10.79 2.00
N ALA A 26 -3.72 10.73 0.83
CA ALA A 26 -4.36 10.18 -0.37
C ALA A 26 -3.37 9.79 -1.47
N LEU A 27 -3.66 8.68 -2.16
CA LEU A 27 -2.99 8.30 -3.41
C LEU A 27 -3.37 9.28 -4.54
N ASP A 28 -2.55 9.41 -5.56
CA ASP A 28 -2.94 10.17 -6.77
C ASP A 28 -3.92 9.37 -7.64
N GLU A 29 -4.52 10.04 -8.63
CA GLU A 29 -5.52 9.41 -9.51
C GLU A 29 -4.91 8.32 -10.40
N ALA A 30 -3.67 8.49 -10.86
CA ALA A 30 -2.99 7.49 -11.67
C ALA A 30 -2.80 6.18 -10.90
N THR A 31 -2.42 6.26 -9.63
CA THR A 31 -2.28 5.12 -8.74
C THR A 31 -3.62 4.47 -8.47
N ARG A 32 -4.67 5.25 -8.15
CA ARG A 32 -6.03 4.69 -7.98
C ARG A 32 -6.54 3.98 -9.24
N HIS A 33 -6.31 4.57 -10.41
CA HIS A 33 -6.64 3.97 -11.70
C HIS A 33 -5.88 2.67 -11.90
N HIS A 34 -4.58 2.65 -11.62
CA HIS A 34 -3.77 1.44 -11.74
C HIS A 34 -4.29 0.32 -10.84
N LEU A 35 -4.56 0.61 -9.56
CA LEU A 35 -5.07 -0.37 -8.59
C LEU A 35 -6.43 -0.95 -9.03
N SER A 36 -7.39 -0.10 -9.38
CA SER A 36 -8.77 -0.52 -9.64
C SER A 36 -9.04 -1.00 -11.07
N ARG A 37 -8.33 -0.48 -12.08
CA ARG A 37 -8.60 -0.78 -13.50
C ARG A 37 -7.54 -1.66 -14.14
N VAL A 38 -6.28 -1.46 -13.81
CA VAL A 38 -5.17 -2.22 -14.41
C VAL A 38 -4.93 -3.52 -13.65
N LEU A 39 -4.69 -3.42 -12.35
CA LEU A 39 -4.53 -4.58 -11.46
C LEU A 39 -5.87 -5.23 -11.11
N ARG A 40 -6.98 -4.48 -11.26
CA ARG A 40 -8.35 -4.95 -11.02
C ARG A 40 -8.54 -5.50 -9.61
N LEU A 41 -7.93 -4.83 -8.65
CA LEU A 41 -8.11 -5.12 -7.24
C LEU A 41 -9.59 -4.97 -6.89
N ARG A 42 -10.08 -5.90 -6.06
CA ARG A 42 -11.47 -5.87 -5.57
C ARG A 42 -11.58 -4.91 -4.40
N ASP A 43 -12.78 -4.42 -4.13
CA ASP A 43 -13.03 -3.71 -2.88
C ASP A 43 -12.74 -4.59 -1.67
N GLY A 44 -12.21 -3.99 -0.61
CA GLY A 44 -11.87 -4.68 0.64
C GLY A 44 -10.53 -5.41 0.66
N VAL A 45 -9.74 -5.35 -0.41
CA VAL A 45 -8.35 -5.87 -0.41
C VAL A 45 -7.41 -4.93 0.36
N SER A 46 -6.26 -5.44 0.76
CA SER A 46 -5.26 -4.67 1.52
C SER A 46 -4.18 -4.15 0.59
N VAL A 47 -3.83 -2.87 0.65
CA VAL A 47 -2.72 -2.28 -0.11
C VAL A 47 -1.84 -1.53 0.86
N THR A 48 -0.53 -1.74 0.80
CA THR A 48 0.43 -1.01 1.65
C THR A 48 1.21 0.00 0.83
N VAL A 49 1.60 1.11 1.43
CA VAL A 49 2.48 2.12 0.81
C VAL A 49 3.89 2.07 1.39
N THR A 50 4.89 2.47 0.58
CA THR A 50 6.28 2.63 1.01
C THR A 50 6.94 3.84 0.34
N ASP A 51 7.82 4.52 1.07
CA ASP A 51 8.73 5.53 0.51
C ASP A 51 9.94 4.90 -0.20
N GLY A 52 10.10 3.57 -0.05
CA GLY A 52 11.23 2.75 -0.47
C GLY A 52 12.59 3.15 0.09
N ALA A 53 12.61 3.95 1.16
CA ALA A 53 13.74 4.16 2.07
C ALA A 53 13.60 3.30 3.35
N GLY A 54 12.52 2.52 3.45
CA GLY A 54 12.27 1.60 4.55
C GLY A 54 11.06 1.97 5.41
N ALA A 55 10.39 3.10 5.12
CA ALA A 55 9.11 3.40 5.73
C ALA A 55 7.98 2.66 5.01
N TRP A 56 7.04 2.17 5.81
CA TRP A 56 5.88 1.42 5.35
C TRP A 56 4.63 1.81 6.13
N ARG A 57 3.49 1.88 5.45
CA ARG A 57 2.17 2.01 6.07
C ARG A 57 1.17 1.06 5.40
N PRO A 58 0.29 0.42 6.18
CA PRO A 58 -0.87 -0.29 5.64
C PRO A 58 -1.92 0.66 5.09
#